data_AF-A0A2N7DTT7-F1
#
_entry.id   AF-A0A2N7DTT7-F1
#
_cell.length_a   1.000
_cell.length_b   1.000
_cell.length_c   1.000
_cell.angle_alpha   90.00
_cell.angle_beta   90.00
_cell.angle_gamma   90.00
#
_symmetry.space_group_name_H-M   'P 1'
#
loop_
_entity.id
_entity.type
_entity.pdbx_description
1 polymer ?
#
loop_
_entity_poly.entity_id
_entity_poly.type
_entity_poly.pdbx_seq_one_letter_code
_entity_poly.pdbx_strand_id
1 'polypeptide(L)'
;MAIRIKLKPKRERSLERRHPWVFSNGIHNVNGGKPQAGDTVEVVGHDGRWLARGAWSPESQIQVRVWTFDKEETIDAEFFARRIQRAQARRVDVLMFRVNAVRSIPKSGCRRRTRCQARSAIC
;
A
#
# COMPACT_ATOMS: atom_id res chain seq x y z
N MET A 1 12.34 18.72 10.64
CA MET A 1 13.14 17.48 10.78
C MET A 1 12.39 16.36 10.08
N ALA A 2 12.98 15.71 9.08
CA ALA A 2 12.32 14.61 8.36
C ALA A 2 12.57 13.28 9.09
N ILE A 3 11.52 12.47 9.24
CA ILE A 3 11.61 11.15 9.85
C ILE A 3 12.14 10.15 8.81
N ARG A 4 13.16 9.39 9.17
CA ARG A 4 13.84 8.45 8.27
C ARG A 4 13.69 7.02 8.76
N ILE A 5 13.16 6.15 7.91
CA ILE A 5 12.97 4.72 8.17
C ILE A 5 14.12 3.94 7.54
N LYS A 6 14.95 3.31 8.38
CA LYS A 6 15.98 2.36 7.94
C LYS A 6 15.38 0.98 7.75
N LEU A 7 15.65 0.37 6.59
CA LEU A 7 15.24 -1.00 6.30
C LEU A 7 16.27 -2.02 6.73
N LYS A 8 15.80 -3.25 6.94
CA LYS A 8 16.65 -4.43 7.14
C LYS A 8 17.36 -4.81 5.84
N PRO A 9 18.57 -5.37 5.93
CA PRO A 9 19.28 -5.90 4.76
C PRO A 9 18.43 -6.94 4.02
N LYS A 10 18.59 -7.04 2.70
CA LYS A 10 17.80 -7.90 1.78
C LYS A 10 16.36 -7.46 1.49
N ARG A 11 15.77 -6.54 2.27
CA ARG A 11 14.40 -6.03 2.03
C ARG A 11 14.34 -4.77 1.15
N GLU A 12 15.48 -4.14 0.88
CA GLU A 12 15.57 -3.02 -0.06
C GLU A 12 15.33 -3.42 -1.52
N ARG A 13 15.63 -4.68 -1.90
CA ARG A 13 15.37 -5.21 -3.26
C ARG A 13 13.91 -5.11 -3.69
N SER A 14 12.98 -5.18 -2.74
CA SER A 14 11.55 -5.00 -3.02
C SER A 14 11.22 -3.57 -3.46
N LEU A 15 11.87 -2.57 -2.85
CA LEU A 15 11.71 -1.16 -3.24
C LEU A 15 12.49 -0.83 -4.50
N GLU A 16 13.63 -1.46 -4.74
CA GLU A 16 14.36 -1.34 -6.01
C GLU A 16 13.54 -1.82 -7.20
N ARG A 17 12.71 -2.86 -6.99
CA ARG A 17 11.71 -3.33 -7.97
C ARG A 17 10.48 -2.41 -8.07
N ARG A 18 10.54 -1.21 -7.49
CA ARG A 18 9.46 -0.21 -7.46
C ARG A 18 8.16 -0.72 -6.84
N HIS A 19 8.24 -1.63 -5.86
CA HIS A 19 7.05 -2.10 -5.15
C HIS A 19 6.57 -1.00 -4.17
N PRO A 20 5.29 -0.57 -4.22
CA PRO A 20 4.83 0.60 -3.48
C PRO A 20 4.60 0.38 -1.97
N TRP A 21 4.84 -0.82 -1.45
CA TRP A 21 4.49 -1.20 -0.07
C TRP A 21 5.72 -1.63 0.73
N VAL A 22 5.86 -1.04 1.93
CA VAL A 22 6.85 -1.44 2.94
C VAL A 22 6.14 -2.11 4.11
N PHE A 23 6.53 -3.34 4.40
CA PHE A 23 5.97 -4.13 5.50
C PHE A 23 6.69 -3.85 6.81
N SER A 24 5.96 -3.98 7.93
CA SER A 24 6.52 -3.90 9.30
C SER A 24 7.75 -4.78 9.51
N ASN A 25 7.73 -6.00 8.97
CA ASN A 25 8.83 -6.96 9.09
C ASN A 25 10.15 -6.47 8.47
N GLY A 26 10.09 -5.51 7.54
CA GLY A 26 11.25 -4.97 6.82
C GLY A 26 11.90 -3.76 7.50
N ILE A 27 11.30 -3.21 8.55
CA ILE A 27 11.81 -2.01 9.23
C ILE A 27 12.84 -2.42 10.28
N HIS A 28 13.99 -1.75 10.26
CA HIS A 28 15.07 -1.95 11.22
C HIS A 28 15.04 -0.88 12.31
N ASN A 29 15.02 0.40 11.92
CA ASN A 29 15.02 1.51 12.87
C ASN A 29 14.32 2.74 12.29
N VAL A 30 13.74 3.56 13.16
CA VAL A 30 13.11 4.84 12.82
C VAL A 30 13.92 5.95 13.47
N ASN A 31 14.55 6.78 12.65
CA ASN A 31 15.35 7.91 13.09
C ASN A 31 14.52 9.19 12.96
N GLY A 32 14.62 10.08 13.95
CA GLY A 32 13.96 11.40 13.92
C GLY A 32 12.63 11.49 14.67
N GLY A 33 12.29 10.51 15.50
CA GLY A 33 11.12 10.54 16.39
C GLY A 33 10.12 9.41 16.14
N LYS A 34 8.98 9.45 16.84
CA LYS A 34 7.85 8.54 16.58
C LYS A 34 6.93 9.18 15.52
N PRO A 35 6.89 8.66 14.28
CA PRO A 35 5.96 9.15 13.26
C PRO A 35 4.51 8.88 13.66
N GLN A 36 3.65 9.87 13.44
CA GLN A 36 2.21 9.72 13.55
C GLN A 36 1.63 9.13 12.26
N ALA A 37 0.40 8.62 12.35
CA ALA A 37 -0.31 8.13 11.17
C ALA A 37 -0.51 9.28 10.17
N GLY A 38 -0.09 9.08 8.92
CA GLY A 38 -0.16 10.10 7.86
C GLY A 38 1.12 10.93 7.70
N ASP A 39 2.09 10.81 8.61
CA ASP A 39 3.34 11.55 8.49
C ASP A 39 4.13 11.14 7.24
N THR A 40 4.77 12.14 6.63
CA THR A 40 5.67 11.90 5.50
C THR A 40 7.03 11.44 6.01
N VAL A 41 7.42 10.24 5.60
CA VAL A 41 8.67 9.60 6.01
C VAL A 41 9.55 9.29 4.80
N GLU A 42 10.85 9.37 5.00
CA GLU A 42 11.84 8.97 4.01
C GLU A 42 12.31 7.54 4.30
N VAL A 43 12.33 6.69 3.28
CA VAL A 43 12.79 5.31 3.39
C VAL A 43 14.23 5.24 2.88
N VAL A 44 15.11 4.76 3.75
CA VAL A 44 16.53 4.58 3.46
C VAL A 44 16.92 3.10 3.58
N GLY A 45 17.80 2.65 2.70
CA GLY A 45 18.39 1.32 2.75
C GLY A 45 19.30 1.13 3.96
N HIS A 46 19.78 -0.09 4.14
CA HIS A 46 20.73 -0.38 5.22
C HIS A 46 22.06 0.39 5.04
N ASP A 47 22.48 0.58 3.78
CA ASP A 47 23.64 1.38 3.37
C ASP A 47 23.45 2.90 3.55
N GLY A 48 22.27 3.35 4.00
CA GLY A 48 21.93 4.77 4.09
C GLY A 48 21.54 5.42 2.76
N ARG A 49 21.52 4.65 1.66
CA ARG A 49 21.02 5.11 0.36
C ARG A 49 19.53 5.46 0.45
N TRP A 50 19.15 6.60 -0.10
CA TRP A 50 17.74 6.98 -0.22
C TRP A 50 17.04 6.06 -1.24
N LEU A 51 15.87 5.54 -0.87
CA LEU A 51 15.12 4.61 -1.72
C LEU A 51 13.78 5.18 -2.18
N ALA A 52 13.03 5.78 -1.26
CA ALA A 52 11.67 6.22 -1.53
C ALA A 52 11.17 7.21 -0.47
N ARG A 53 10.08 7.90 -0.77
CA ARG A 53 9.31 8.71 0.19
C ARG A 53 7.87 8.24 0.25
N GLY A 54 7.30 8.20 1.46
CA GLY A 54 5.99 7.61 1.68
C GLY A 54 5.26 8.17 2.89
N ALA A 55 4.00 7.76 3.05
CA ALA A 55 3.21 8.01 4.24
C ALA A 55 3.33 6.86 5.23
N TRP A 56 3.46 7.21 6.52
CA TRP A 56 3.49 6.26 7.63
C TRP A 56 2.08 5.84 8.04
N SER A 57 1.89 4.56 8.37
CA SER A 57 0.63 4.01 8.87
C SER A 57 0.92 2.95 9.94
N PRO A 58 0.85 3.31 11.24
CA PRO A 58 1.27 2.41 12.33
C PRO A 58 0.30 1.25 12.61
N GLU A 59 -0.97 1.37 12.19
CA GLU A 59 -2.02 0.38 12.47
C GLU A 59 -2.07 -0.75 11.43
N SER A 60 -1.33 -0.64 10.33
CA SER A 60 -1.41 -1.55 9.18
C SER A 60 -0.15 -2.40 9.04
N GLN A 61 -0.29 -3.63 8.54
CA GLN A 61 0.87 -4.47 8.19
C GLN A 61 1.76 -3.80 7.11
N ILE A 62 1.17 -2.94 6.29
CA ILE A 62 1.85 -2.03 5.37
C ILE A 62 2.14 -0.73 6.12
N GLN A 63 3.33 -0.66 6.73
CA GLN A 63 3.75 0.47 7.56
C GLN A 63 4.06 1.73 6.75
N VAL A 64 4.57 1.57 5.53
CA VAL A 64 4.83 2.71 4.63
C VAL A 64 4.20 2.45 3.27
N ARG A 65 3.40 3.41 2.82
CA ARG A 65 2.92 3.48 1.44
C ARG A 65 3.77 4.48 0.69
N VAL A 66 4.48 4.02 -0.34
CA VAL A 66 5.37 4.85 -1.13
C VAL A 66 4.57 5.75 -2.06
N TRP A 67 4.86 7.05 -1.99
CA TRP A 67 4.29 8.04 -2.91
C TRP A 67 5.11 8.12 -4.19
N THR A 68 6.42 8.23 -4.03
CA THR A 68 7.39 8.46 -5.10
C THR A 68 8.74 7.80 -4.79
N PHE A 69 9.44 7.44 -5.86
CA PHE A 69 10.81 6.95 -5.86
C PHE A 69 11.78 8.02 -6.38
N ASP A 70 11.31 9.25 -6.61
CA ASP A 70 12.14 10.37 -7.03
C ASP A 70 12.39 11.29 -5.82
N LYS A 71 13.67 11.53 -5.52
CA LYS A 71 14.09 12.31 -4.35
C LYS A 71 13.70 13.78 -4.46
N GLU A 72 13.68 14.29 -5.68
CA GLU A 72 13.41 15.70 -6.03
C GLU A 72 11.92 16.00 -6.08
N GLU A 73 11.06 14.99 -6.07
CA GLU A 73 9.62 15.19 -6.12
C GLU A 73 9.09 15.53 -4.71
N THR A 74 8.63 16.76 -4.56
CA THR A 74 7.93 17.23 -3.37
C THR A 74 6.49 16.76 -3.38
N ILE A 75 6.04 16.20 -2.27
CA ILE A 75 4.64 15.79 -2.09
C ILE A 75 3.85 17.03 -1.70
N ASP A 76 3.31 17.72 -2.71
CA ASP A 76 2.42 18.88 -2.55
C ASP A 76 1.00 18.55 -3.08
N ALA A 77 0.03 19.43 -2.83
CA ALA A 77 -1.31 19.32 -3.40
C ALA A 77 -1.28 19.21 -4.94
N GLU A 78 -0.33 19.88 -5.60
CA GLU A 78 -0.14 19.81 -7.04
C GLU A 78 0.31 18.41 -7.51
N PHE A 79 1.10 17.69 -6.71
CA PHE A 79 1.46 16.30 -7.01
C PHE A 79 0.20 15.41 -7.05
N PHE A 80 -0.68 15.56 -6.07
CA PHE A 80 -1.95 14.83 -6.06
C PHE A 80 -2.85 15.23 -7.23
N ALA A 81 -2.95 16.53 -7.53
CA ALA A 81 -3.73 17.03 -8.67
C ALA A 81 -3.25 16.41 -9.99
N ARG A 82 -1.94 16.42 -10.27
CA ARG A 82 -1.36 15.79 -11.48
C ARG A 82 -1.65 14.29 -11.54
N ARG A 83 -1.59 13.59 -10.41
CA ARG A 83 -1.85 12.14 -10.34
C ARG A 83 -3.33 11.81 -10.57
N ILE A 84 -4.24 12.64 -10.04
CA ILE A 84 -5.69 12.53 -10.26
C ILE A 84 -6.01 12.82 -11.73
N GLN A 85 -5.44 13.89 -12.32
CA GLN A 85 -5.61 14.22 -13.73
C GLN A 85 -5.13 13.09 -14.65
N ARG A 86 -3.96 12.51 -14.40
CA ARG A 86 -3.47 11.32 -15.14
C ARG A 86 -4.41 10.12 -15.00
N ALA A 87 -4.99 9.90 -13.81
CA ALA A 87 -5.96 8.83 -13.60
C ALA A 87 -7.30 9.12 -14.30
N GLN A 88 -7.74 10.37 -14.37
CA GLN A 88 -8.91 10.77 -15.14
C GLN A 88 -8.70 10.59 -16.64
N ALA A 89 -7.57 11.03 -17.19
CA ALA A 89 -7.23 10.84 -18.60
C ALA A 89 -7.28 9.35 -19.01
N ARG A 90 -6.72 8.46 -18.18
CA ARG A 90 -6.81 7.01 -18.41
C ARG A 90 -8.22 6.45 -18.27
N ARG A 91 -9.06 7.03 -17.40
CA ARG A 91 -10.47 6.62 -17.27
C ARG A 91 -11.30 7.07 -18.47
N VAL A 92 -11.03 8.23 -19.06
CA VAL A 92 -11.70 8.67 -20.29
C VAL A 92 -11.39 7.69 -21.43
N ASP A 93 -10.14 7.25 -21.53
CA ASP A 93 -9.71 6.23 -22.51
C ASP A 93 -10.39 4.88 -22.26
N VAL A 94 -10.45 4.44 -20.99
CA VAL A 94 -11.11 3.17 -20.60
C VAL A 94 -12.64 3.26 -20.63
N LEU A 95 -13.27 4.41 -20.44
CA LEU A 95 -14.72 4.59 -20.50
C LEU A 95 -15.28 4.50 -21.92
N MET A 96 -14.45 4.59 -22.97
CA MET A 96 -14.84 4.12 -24.31
C MET A 96 -15.04 2.59 -24.35
N PHE A 97 -14.47 1.84 -23.41
CA PHE A 97 -14.69 0.41 -23.17
C PHE A 97 -15.44 0.19 -21.84
N ARG A 98 -16.71 0.59 -21.83
CA ARG A 98 -17.81 0.19 -20.91
C ARG A 98 -17.50 -0.97 -19.95
N VAL A 99 -17.12 -0.67 -18.70
CA VAL A 99 -17.21 -1.60 -17.57
C VAL A 99 -17.76 -0.91 -16.31
N ASN A 100 -19.07 -1.04 -16.10
CA ASN A 100 -19.69 -0.75 -14.80
C ASN A 100 -19.52 -1.97 -13.91
N ALA A 101 -18.47 -2.00 -13.09
CA ALA A 101 -18.33 -2.99 -12.02
C ALA A 101 -18.32 -2.27 -10.66
N VAL A 102 -19.52 -2.01 -10.13
CA VAL A 102 -19.69 -1.66 -8.71
C VAL A 102 -19.52 -2.94 -7.92
N ARG A 103 -18.42 -3.04 -7.16
CA ARG A 103 -18.22 -4.11 -6.19
C ARG A 103 -19.03 -3.78 -4.94
N SER A 104 -20.27 -4.25 -4.85
CA SER A 104 -21.02 -4.28 -3.60
C SER A 104 -20.26 -5.17 -2.60
N ILE A 105 -19.92 -4.64 -1.43
CA ILE A 105 -19.36 -5.41 -0.33
C ILE A 105 -20.55 -6.00 0.46
N PRO A 106 -20.85 -7.30 0.38
CA PRO A 106 -21.81 -7.88 1.31
C PRO A 106 -21.19 -7.91 2.71
N LYS A 107 -21.79 -7.16 3.65
CA LYS A 107 -21.51 -7.30 5.08
C LYS A 107 -22.25 -8.52 5.64
N SER A 108 -21.54 -9.26 6.50
CA SER A 108 -22.00 -10.29 7.47
C SER A 108 -22.71 -11.51 6.86
N GLY A 109 -22.27 -12.76 7.02
CA GLY A 109 -21.68 -13.39 8.20
C GLY A 109 -22.72 -14.28 8.86
N CYS A 110 -22.64 -15.61 8.73
CA CYS A 110 -23.13 -16.52 9.76
C CYS A 110 -22.60 -17.96 9.58
N ARG A 111 -22.09 -18.51 10.68
CA ARG A 111 -21.64 -19.90 10.86
C ARG A 111 -22.84 -20.84 10.89
N ARG A 112 -22.69 -22.08 10.39
CA ARG A 112 -22.66 -23.31 11.22
C ARG A 112 -22.62 -24.58 10.38
N ARG A 113 -21.86 -25.54 10.91
CA ARG A 113 -21.84 -26.98 10.61
C ARG A 113 -23.25 -27.57 10.58
N THR A 114 -23.52 -28.47 9.65
CA THR A 114 -24.16 -29.79 9.93
C THR A 114 -24.09 -30.73 8.72
N ARG A 115 -23.51 -31.92 8.96
CA ARG A 115 -23.78 -33.24 8.35
C ARG A 115 -23.90 -33.38 6.82
N CYS A 116 -22.81 -33.85 6.21
CA CYS A 116 -22.89 -34.87 5.17
C CYS A 116 -23.40 -36.18 5.79
N GLN A 117 -24.65 -36.54 5.52
CA GLN A 117 -25.13 -37.92 5.55
C GLN A 117 -26.22 -38.04 4.48
N ALA A 118 -25.83 -38.50 3.30
CA ALA A 118 -26.77 -39.03 2.32
C ALA A 118 -26.67 -40.55 2.37
N ARG A 119 -27.64 -41.19 3.02
CA ARG A 119 -27.91 -42.63 2.95
C ARG A 119 -29.35 -42.79 2.45
N SER A 120 -29.49 -43.49 1.32
CA SER A 120 -30.60 -44.31 0.82
C SER A 120 -32.07 -43.88 0.96
N ALA A 121 -32.75 -43.78 -0.18
CA ALA A 121 -34.02 -44.45 -0.54
C ALA A 121 -34.18 -44.28 -2.07
N ILE A 122 -34.11 -45.32 -2.91
CA ILE A 122 -35.19 -46.27 -3.27
C ILE A 122 -36.49 -45.52 -3.64
N CYS A 123 -36.64 -45.26 -4.94
CA CYS A 123 -37.78 -45.60 -5.79
C CYS A 123 -37.28 -45.60 -7.25
#